data_AF-A0A2V9KS17-F1
#
_entry.id   AF-A0A2V9KS17-F1
#
_cell.length_a   1.000
_cell.length_b   1.000
_cell.length_c   1.000
_cell.angle_alpha   90.00
_cell.angle_beta   90.00
_cell.angle_gamma   90.00
#
_symmetry.space_group_name_H-M   'P 1'
#
loop_
_entity.id
_entity.type
_entity.pdbx_description
1 polymer ?
#
loop_
_entity_poly.entity_id
_entity_poly.type
_entity_poly.pdbx_seq_one_letter_code
_entity_poly.pdbx_strand_id
1 'polypeptide(L)'
;MDCRYVEEHLTDYLDRSLPAGALEEIAEHFDDCPACAALAEDVRAVLVECKTLPALDPGLALVEKILLRTSGRPRTRTLRELLQDYVVRPVLTPRFAMGSALTVLFLVFAVYWMSPRVSGVASALSPRELFRSMDRAVQGIYGEGLKAYDKKNEWQAQFSFIKNNVFNRLGLMMEQMDVPVEGNGKSGKPGQQQPKAPSEKSSILLLPA
;
A
#
# COMPACT_ATOMS: atom_id res chain seq x y z
N MET A 1 43.40 -46.31 7.91
CA MET A 1 42.01 -46.33 7.43
C MET A 1 41.94 -47.12 6.13
N ASP A 2 40.76 -47.68 5.82
CA ASP A 2 40.51 -48.35 4.54
C ASP A 2 40.05 -47.34 3.47
N CYS A 3 40.53 -47.49 2.23
CA CYS A 3 40.16 -46.61 1.12
C CYS A 3 38.64 -46.54 0.88
N ARG A 4 37.93 -47.65 1.08
CA ARG A 4 36.45 -47.69 0.97
C ARG A 4 35.76 -46.73 1.94
N TYR A 5 36.25 -46.64 3.17
CA TYR A 5 35.67 -45.75 4.17
C TYR A 5 35.85 -44.28 3.76
N VAL A 6 37.02 -43.95 3.23
CA VAL A 6 37.34 -42.60 2.74
C VAL A 6 36.48 -42.24 1.53
N GLU A 7 36.29 -43.15 0.58
CA GLU A 7 35.41 -42.94 -0.58
C GLU A 7 33.94 -42.72 -0.17
N GLU A 8 33.42 -43.51 0.78
CA GLU A 8 32.05 -43.38 1.28
C GLU A 8 31.82 -42.04 2.00
N HIS A 9 32.82 -41.50 2.71
CA HIS A 9 32.74 -40.25 3.46
C HIS A 9 33.38 -39.03 2.78
N LEU A 10 33.79 -39.16 1.51
CA LEU A 10 34.50 -38.09 0.80
C LEU A 10 33.66 -36.81 0.66
N THR A 11 32.36 -36.96 0.38
CA THR A 11 31.44 -35.82 0.24
C THR A 11 31.30 -35.07 1.57
N ASP A 12 31.07 -35.81 2.65
CA ASP A 12 30.93 -35.24 3.99
C ASP A 12 32.23 -34.56 4.48
N TYR A 13 33.39 -35.11 4.10
CA TYR A 13 34.70 -34.49 4.32
C TYR A 13 34.82 -33.15 3.57
N LEU A 14 34.42 -33.08 2.30
CA LEU A 14 34.45 -31.86 1.50
C LEU A 14 33.49 -30.78 2.02
N ASP A 15 32.32 -31.19 2.51
CA ASP A 15 31.33 -30.31 3.12
C ASP A 15 31.67 -29.93 4.58
N ARG A 16 32.75 -30.50 5.15
CA ARG A 16 33.19 -30.32 6.54
C ARG A 16 32.09 -30.66 7.56
N SER A 17 31.25 -31.65 7.26
CA SER A 17 30.18 -32.12 8.17
C SER A 17 30.66 -33.19 9.15
N LEU A 18 31.86 -33.76 8.96
CA LEU A 18 32.49 -34.72 9.88
C LEU A 18 33.04 -34.08 11.16
N PRO A 19 33.13 -34.85 12.27
CA PRO A 19 33.83 -34.40 13.47
C PRO A 19 35.33 -34.22 13.20
N ALA A 20 35.97 -33.29 13.91
CA ALA A 20 37.35 -32.87 13.66
C ALA A 20 38.36 -34.04 13.62
N GLY A 21 38.24 -35.02 14.52
CA GLY A 21 39.14 -36.18 14.53
C GLY A 21 39.04 -37.03 13.27
N ALA A 22 37.83 -37.22 12.73
CA ALA A 22 37.64 -37.98 11.49
C ALA A 22 38.14 -37.20 10.24
N LEU A 23 38.13 -35.86 10.29
CA LEU A 23 38.74 -35.04 9.23
C LEU A 23 40.27 -35.19 9.22
N GLU A 24 40.90 -35.23 10.40
CA GLU A 24 42.35 -35.44 10.51
C GLU A 24 42.76 -36.83 10.04
N GLU A 25 42.05 -37.89 10.46
CA GLU A 25 42.34 -39.27 10.03
C GLU A 25 42.19 -39.46 8.52
N ILE A 26 41.22 -38.81 7.87
CA ILE A 26 41.07 -38.83 6.41
C ILE A 26 42.18 -38.01 5.72
N ALA A 27 42.61 -36.89 6.32
CA ALA A 27 43.70 -36.09 5.78
C ALA A 27 45.04 -36.86 5.83
N GLU A 28 45.34 -37.54 6.93
CA GLU A 28 46.49 -38.44 7.03
C GLU A 28 46.44 -39.55 5.97
N HIS A 29 45.24 -40.08 5.69
CA HIS A 29 45.08 -41.08 4.63
C HIS A 29 45.40 -40.53 3.22
N PHE A 30 45.17 -39.25 2.95
CA PHE A 30 45.54 -38.66 1.66
C PHE A 30 47.05 -38.50 1.50
N ASP A 31 47.79 -38.32 2.59
CA ASP A 31 49.26 -38.30 2.56
C ASP A 31 49.83 -39.69 2.26
N ASP A 32 49.18 -40.74 2.77
CA ASP A 32 49.60 -42.14 2.59
C ASP A 32 49.09 -42.77 1.27
N CYS A 33 47.93 -42.35 0.75
CA CYS A 33 47.28 -42.96 -0.41
C CYS A 33 47.06 -41.95 -1.56
N PRO A 34 47.90 -41.98 -2.62
CA PRO A 34 47.80 -41.03 -3.73
C PRO A 34 46.54 -41.22 -4.58
N ALA A 35 45.95 -42.42 -4.59
CA ALA A 35 44.71 -42.69 -5.33
C ALA A 35 43.51 -41.95 -4.72
N CYS A 36 43.38 -41.99 -3.39
CA CYS A 36 42.33 -41.28 -2.67
C CYS A 36 42.53 -39.76 -2.74
N ALA A 37 43.78 -39.29 -2.69
CA ALA A 37 44.10 -37.88 -2.87
C ALA A 37 43.72 -37.37 -4.28
N ALA A 38 44.05 -38.13 -5.33
CA ALA A 38 43.65 -37.79 -6.70
C ALA A 38 42.13 -37.74 -6.87
N LEU A 39 41.40 -38.71 -6.31
CA LEU A 39 39.93 -38.73 -6.34
C LEU A 39 39.33 -37.50 -5.65
N ALA A 40 39.89 -37.09 -4.50
CA ALA A 40 39.44 -35.91 -3.78
C ALA A 40 39.63 -34.62 -4.60
N GLU A 41 40.75 -34.50 -5.31
CA GLU A 41 41.02 -33.37 -6.20
C GLU A 41 40.10 -33.37 -7.43
N ASP A 42 39.82 -34.53 -8.03
CA ASP A 42 38.88 -34.64 -9.15
C ASP A 42 37.47 -34.18 -8.75
N VAL A 43 36.98 -34.62 -7.58
CA VAL A 43 35.67 -34.19 -7.07
C VAL A 43 35.67 -32.68 -6.76
N ARG A 44 36.75 -32.15 -6.18
CA ARG A 44 36.91 -30.71 -5.94
C ARG A 44 36.86 -29.91 -7.25
N ALA A 45 37.53 -30.38 -8.29
CA ALA A 45 37.53 -29.74 -9.60
C ALA A 45 36.10 -29.68 -10.18
N VAL A 46 35.35 -30.78 -10.14
CA VAL A 46 33.95 -30.83 -10.59
C VAL A 46 33.07 -29.88 -9.78
N LEU A 47 33.25 -29.78 -8.46
CA LEU A 47 32.50 -28.85 -7.62
C LEU A 47 32.79 -27.39 -7.96
N VAL A 48 34.05 -27.06 -8.29
CA VAL A 48 34.43 -25.71 -8.74
C VAL A 48 33.76 -25.39 -10.06
N GLU A 49 33.77 -26.31 -11.03
CA GLU A 49 33.07 -26.12 -12.30
C GLU A 49 31.56 -25.96 -12.11
N CYS A 50 30.93 -26.77 -11.25
CA CYS A 50 29.51 -26.63 -10.92
C CYS A 50 29.18 -25.24 -10.35
N LYS A 51 30.08 -24.61 -9.58
CA LYS A 51 29.87 -23.26 -9.03
C LYS A 51 29.97 -22.15 -10.08
N THR A 52 30.56 -22.43 -11.25
CA THR A 52 30.58 -21.45 -12.37
C THR A 52 29.27 -21.40 -13.13
N LEU A 53 28.37 -22.37 -12.92
CA LEU A 53 27.06 -22.37 -13.53
C LEU A 53 26.27 -21.12 -13.10
N PRO A 54 25.48 -20.53 -14.02
CA PRO A 54 24.72 -19.33 -13.71
C PRO A 54 23.75 -19.62 -12.56
N ALA A 55 23.86 -18.81 -11.50
CA ALA A 55 22.90 -18.86 -10.41
C ALA A 55 21.51 -18.53 -10.96
N LEU A 56 20.60 -19.50 -10.94
CA LEU A 56 19.21 -19.27 -11.28
C LEU A 56 18.57 -18.43 -10.17
N ASP A 57 18.08 -17.26 -10.52
CA ASP A 57 17.28 -16.46 -9.60
C ASP A 57 15.98 -17.23 -9.28
N PRO A 58 15.72 -17.59 -8.02
CA PRO A 58 14.47 -18.23 -7.66
C PRO A 58 13.33 -17.25 -7.93
N GLY A 59 12.49 -17.55 -8.90
CA GLY A 59 11.39 -16.66 -9.28
C GLY A 59 10.55 -16.23 -8.07
N LEU A 60 10.16 -14.96 -8.03
CA LEU A 60 9.43 -14.33 -6.91
C LEU A 60 8.24 -15.15 -6.39
N ALA A 61 7.56 -15.87 -7.29
CA ALA A 61 6.45 -16.76 -6.94
C ALA A 61 6.86 -17.96 -6.08
N LEU A 62 8.08 -18.47 -6.24
CA LEU A 62 8.61 -19.57 -5.41
C LEU A 62 8.91 -19.08 -3.99
N VAL A 63 9.54 -17.90 -3.88
CA VAL A 63 9.83 -17.26 -2.58
C VAL A 63 8.55 -17.01 -1.81
N GLU A 64 7.52 -16.45 -2.45
CA GLU A 64 6.22 -16.21 -1.81
C GLU A 64 5.56 -17.52 -1.37
N LYS A 65 5.58 -18.57 -2.21
CA LYS A 65 5.04 -19.89 -1.86
C LYS A 65 5.75 -20.53 -0.67
N ILE A 66 7.08 -20.41 -0.60
CA ILE A 66 7.88 -20.91 0.52
C ILE A 66 7.49 -20.13 1.78
N LEU A 67 7.54 -18.79 1.74
CA LEU A 67 7.19 -17.94 2.88
C LEU A 67 5.79 -18.23 3.41
N LEU A 68 4.80 -18.41 2.52
CA LEU A 68 3.43 -18.75 2.90
C LEU A 68 3.34 -20.11 3.60
N ARG A 69 4.18 -21.09 3.26
CA ARG A 69 4.15 -22.45 3.83
C ARG A 69 5.02 -22.63 5.08
N THR A 70 6.11 -21.88 5.24
CA THR A 70 6.97 -21.96 6.43
C THR A 70 6.63 -20.90 7.47
N SER A 71 6.75 -19.62 7.12
CA SER A 71 6.57 -18.50 8.04
C SER A 71 5.14 -17.94 8.10
N GLY A 72 4.26 -18.40 7.21
CA GLY A 72 2.95 -17.80 6.99
C GLY A 72 3.04 -16.51 6.17
N ARG A 73 1.89 -15.88 5.92
CA ARG A 73 1.81 -14.65 5.11
C ARG A 73 2.65 -13.54 5.77
N PRO A 74 3.56 -12.87 5.04
CA PRO A 74 4.30 -11.75 5.60
C PRO A 74 3.28 -10.75 6.14
N ARG A 75 3.37 -10.45 7.45
CA ARG A 75 2.46 -9.54 8.13
C ARG A 75 2.56 -8.20 7.43
N THR A 76 1.55 -7.85 6.63
CA THR A 76 1.45 -6.53 6.03
C THR A 76 1.37 -5.54 7.17
N ARG A 77 2.47 -4.78 7.39
CA ARG A 77 2.48 -3.75 8.42
C ARG A 77 1.34 -2.79 8.13
N THR A 78 0.48 -2.61 9.11
CA THR A 78 -0.61 -1.65 8.97
C THR A 78 -0.03 -0.24 8.90
N LEU A 79 -0.73 0.70 8.24
CA LEU A 79 -0.30 2.11 8.18
C LEU A 79 -0.07 2.69 9.58
N ARG A 80 -0.84 2.23 10.57
CA ARG A 80 -0.68 2.59 11.98
C ARG A 80 0.64 2.08 12.57
N GLU A 81 1.05 0.85 12.27
CA GLU A 81 2.34 0.30 12.69
C GLU A 81 3.51 1.03 12.01
N LEU A 82 3.36 1.40 10.73
CA LEU A 82 4.35 2.21 10.01
C LEU A 82 4.51 3.60 10.64
N LEU A 83 3.37 4.24 10.95
CA LEU A 83 3.34 5.57 11.59
C LEU A 83 3.91 5.50 13.01
N GLN A 84 3.64 4.42 13.74
CA GLN A 84 4.16 4.21 15.09
C GLN A 84 5.68 3.98 15.07
N ASP A 85 6.20 3.21 14.11
CA ASP A 85 7.64 3.00 13.96
C ASP A 85 8.38 4.26 13.49
N TYR A 86 7.75 5.11 12.66
CA TYR A 86 8.39 6.33 12.14
C TYR A 86 8.24 7.55 13.05
N VAL A 87 7.16 7.65 13.83
CA VAL A 87 6.88 8.84 14.66
C VAL A 87 7.17 8.57 16.13
N VAL A 88 6.69 7.45 16.68
CA VAL A 88 6.75 7.21 18.13
C VAL A 88 8.13 6.71 18.56
N ARG A 89 8.71 5.75 17.83
CA ARG A 89 10.04 5.21 18.12
C ARG A 89 11.17 6.25 18.14
N PRO A 90 11.31 7.16 17.16
CA PRO A 90 12.39 8.16 17.20
C PRO A 90 12.16 9.21 18.28
N VAL A 91 10.92 9.62 18.54
CA VAL A 91 10.60 10.57 19.62
C VAL A 91 10.91 10.01 21.01
N LEU A 92 10.76 8.70 21.22
CA LEU A 92 11.15 8.03 22.46
C LEU A 92 12.64 7.68 22.57
N THR A 93 13.47 8.00 21.58
CA THR A 93 14.92 7.85 21.77
C THR A 93 15.44 8.95 22.71
N PRO A 94 16.39 8.62 23.61
CA PRO A 94 16.84 9.53 24.66
C PRO A 94 17.43 10.85 24.13
N ARG A 95 17.91 10.87 22.88
CA ARG A 95 18.45 12.08 22.24
C ARG A 95 17.36 13.08 21.82
N PHE A 96 16.23 12.62 21.31
CA PHE A 96 15.13 13.51 20.89
C PHE A 96 14.18 13.86 22.05
N ALA A 97 14.07 13.00 23.05
CA ALA A 97 13.30 13.29 24.27
C ALA A 97 13.82 14.56 24.98
N MET A 98 15.14 14.69 25.13
CA MET A 98 15.76 15.87 25.76
C MET A 98 15.58 17.15 24.93
N GLY A 99 15.70 17.05 23.60
CA GLY A 99 15.48 18.17 22.70
C GLY A 99 14.03 18.67 22.75
N SER A 100 13.06 17.76 22.69
CA SER A 100 11.64 18.11 22.79
C SER A 100 11.30 18.76 24.14
N ALA A 101 11.79 18.20 25.25
CA ALA A 101 11.60 18.78 26.59
C ALA A 101 12.19 20.19 26.69
N LEU A 102 13.38 20.42 26.14
CA LEU A 102 14.02 21.74 26.13
C LEU A 102 13.23 22.74 25.28
N THR A 103 12.72 22.35 24.12
CA THR A 103 11.89 23.23 23.27
C THR A 103 10.57 23.59 23.93
N VAL A 104 9.90 22.64 24.59
CA VAL A 104 8.66 22.90 25.33
C VAL A 104 8.95 23.85 26.50
N LEU A 105 10.02 23.60 27.26
CA LEU A 105 10.41 24.45 28.37
C LEU A 105 10.81 25.86 27.91
N PHE A 106 11.52 25.97 26.78
CA PHE A 106 11.85 27.25 26.15
C PHE A 106 10.61 27.99 25.68
N LEU A 107 9.64 27.31 25.06
CA LEU A 107 8.38 27.92 24.66
C LEU A 107 7.55 28.39 25.86
N VAL A 108 7.45 27.58 26.90
CA VAL A 108 6.77 27.95 28.15
C VAL A 108 7.46 29.15 28.79
N PHE A 109 8.79 29.16 28.85
CA PHE A 109 9.57 30.27 29.39
C PHE A 109 9.44 31.53 28.54
N ALA A 110 9.47 31.41 27.21
CA ALA A 110 9.26 32.52 26.29
C ALA A 110 7.85 33.10 26.44
N VAL A 111 6.82 32.27 26.55
CA VAL A 111 5.43 32.71 26.80
C VAL A 111 5.31 33.36 28.18
N TYR A 112 5.95 32.82 29.20
CA TYR A 112 5.95 33.38 30.56
C TYR A 112 6.71 34.72 30.64
N TRP A 113 7.85 34.83 29.98
CA TRP A 113 8.66 36.06 29.94
C TRP A 113 8.00 37.13 29.05
N MET A 114 7.31 36.71 28.01
CA MET A 114 6.49 37.59 27.17
C MET A 114 5.11 37.87 27.80
N SER A 115 4.72 37.21 28.90
CA SER A 115 3.38 37.31 29.53
C SER A 115 2.87 38.73 29.82
N PRO A 116 3.69 39.73 30.22
CA PRO A 116 3.20 41.10 30.34
C PRO A 116 2.83 41.75 28.99
N ARG A 117 3.33 41.21 27.86
CA ARG A 117 2.95 41.59 26.48
C ARG A 117 1.90 40.67 25.85
N VAL A 118 1.81 39.39 26.25
CA VAL A 118 0.83 38.45 25.67
C VAL A 118 -0.58 38.67 26.20
N SER A 119 -0.81 39.44 27.27
CA SER A 119 -2.16 39.82 27.72
C SER A 119 -2.98 40.52 26.63
N GLY A 120 -2.33 41.27 25.73
CA GLY A 120 -2.96 41.87 24.53
C GLY A 120 -3.23 40.91 23.38
N VAL A 121 -2.59 39.73 23.35
CA VAL A 121 -2.76 38.69 22.32
C VAL A 121 -3.61 37.53 22.83
N ALA A 122 -3.62 37.29 24.13
CA ALA A 122 -4.48 36.34 24.84
C ALA A 122 -5.97 36.72 24.77
N SER A 123 -6.26 38.00 24.57
CA SER A 123 -7.60 38.49 24.24
C SER A 123 -8.02 38.10 22.80
N ALA A 124 -7.08 38.06 21.85
CA ALA A 124 -7.29 37.54 20.50
C ALA A 124 -7.34 35.99 20.45
N LEU A 125 -6.64 35.30 21.35
CA LEU A 125 -6.76 33.85 21.58
C LEU A 125 -7.78 33.48 22.67
N SER A 126 -8.69 34.39 23.01
CA SER A 126 -9.77 34.05 23.94
C SER A 126 -10.66 32.97 23.31
N PRO A 127 -11.08 31.93 24.05
CA PRO A 127 -11.90 30.86 23.49
C PRO A 127 -13.14 31.39 22.77
N ARG A 128 -13.73 32.48 23.27
CA ARG A 128 -14.91 33.13 22.68
C ARG A 128 -14.65 33.78 21.33
N GLU A 129 -13.55 34.50 21.16
CA GLU A 129 -13.19 35.08 19.85
C GLU A 129 -12.78 34.02 18.85
N LEU A 130 -12.08 32.97 19.31
CA LEU A 130 -11.76 31.82 18.48
C LEU A 130 -13.03 31.15 17.96
N PHE A 131 -14.02 30.88 18.83
CA PHE A 131 -15.32 30.34 18.41
C PHE A 131 -16.04 31.24 17.41
N ARG A 132 -16.02 32.57 17.58
CA ARG A 132 -16.61 33.52 16.61
C ARG A 132 -15.88 33.55 15.28
N SER A 133 -14.57 33.35 15.26
CA SER A 133 -13.79 33.25 14.02
C SER A 133 -14.05 31.95 13.29
N MET A 134 -14.18 30.84 14.03
CA MET A 134 -14.52 29.53 13.48
C MET A 134 -15.93 29.53 12.91
N ASP A 135 -16.90 30.11 13.60
CA ASP A 135 -18.29 30.18 13.12
C ASP A 135 -18.38 30.94 11.78
N ARG A 136 -17.65 32.06 11.67
CA ARG A 136 -17.54 32.81 10.40
C ARG A 136 -16.86 32.00 9.29
N ALA A 137 -15.80 31.26 9.61
CA ALA A 137 -15.12 30.41 8.63
C ALA A 137 -16.03 29.27 8.15
N VAL A 138 -16.76 28.64 9.07
CA VAL A 138 -17.74 27.59 8.77
C VAL A 138 -18.83 28.14 7.86
N GLN A 139 -19.42 29.29 8.19
CA GLN A 139 -20.43 29.92 7.35
C GLN A 139 -19.91 30.28 5.95
N GLY A 140 -18.65 30.74 5.83
CA GLY A 140 -18.01 30.99 4.54
C GLY A 140 -17.88 29.73 3.69
N ILE A 141 -17.42 28.62 4.29
CA ILE A 141 -17.30 27.32 3.62
C ILE A 141 -18.66 26.79 3.18
N TYR A 142 -19.69 26.90 4.03
CA TYR A 142 -21.05 26.51 3.69
C TYR A 142 -21.61 27.34 2.51
N GLY A 143 -21.39 28.65 2.52
CA GLY A 143 -21.83 29.55 1.45
C GLY A 143 -21.14 29.26 0.11
N GLU A 144 -19.83 28.98 0.10
CA GLU A 144 -19.13 28.56 -1.11
C GLU A 144 -19.57 27.18 -1.58
N GLY A 145 -19.84 26.25 -0.65
CA GLY A 145 -20.38 24.92 -0.96
C GLY A 145 -21.74 24.99 -1.66
N LEU A 146 -22.63 25.86 -1.17
CA LEU A 146 -23.94 26.11 -1.81
C LEU A 146 -23.78 26.69 -3.22
N LYS A 147 -22.90 27.66 -3.43
CA LYS A 147 -22.62 28.22 -4.77
C LYS A 147 -22.06 27.19 -5.73
N ALA A 148 -21.17 26.31 -5.25
CA ALA A 148 -20.64 25.22 -6.05
C ALA A 148 -21.73 24.21 -6.43
N TYR A 149 -22.69 23.96 -5.53
CA TYR A 149 -23.84 23.11 -5.78
C TYR A 149 -24.78 23.73 -6.83
N ASP A 150 -25.13 25.01 -6.70
CA ASP A 150 -25.98 25.72 -7.67
C ASP A 150 -25.35 25.76 -9.07
N LYS A 151 -24.04 26.05 -9.15
CA LYS A 151 -23.31 26.04 -10.42
C LYS A 151 -23.32 24.66 -11.09
N LYS A 152 -23.23 23.58 -10.30
CA LYS A 152 -23.34 22.22 -10.82
C LYS A 152 -24.73 21.93 -11.37
N ASN A 153 -25.78 22.37 -10.68
CA ASN A 153 -27.16 22.19 -11.11
C ASN A 153 -27.45 22.96 -12.41
N GLU A 154 -26.95 24.20 -12.51
CA GLU A 154 -27.05 24.99 -13.74
C GLU A 154 -26.35 24.30 -14.92
N TRP A 155 -25.15 23.77 -14.69
CA TRP A 155 -24.43 23.01 -15.71
C TRP A 155 -25.18 21.73 -16.12
N GLN A 156 -25.77 21.00 -15.16
CA GLN A 156 -26.60 19.84 -15.45
C GLN A 156 -27.85 20.22 -16.27
N ALA A 157 -28.48 21.35 -15.96
CA ALA A 157 -29.62 21.86 -16.73
C ALA A 157 -29.21 22.21 -18.17
N GLN A 158 -28.11 22.94 -18.37
CA GLN A 158 -27.58 23.25 -19.71
C GLN A 158 -27.22 22.00 -20.50
N PHE A 159 -26.57 21.03 -19.86
CA PHE A 159 -26.22 19.76 -20.50
C PHE A 159 -27.47 18.99 -20.93
N SER A 160 -28.49 18.92 -20.07
CA SER A 160 -29.75 18.27 -20.39
C SER A 160 -30.48 18.95 -21.55
N PHE A 161 -30.43 20.28 -21.63
CA PHE A 161 -31.01 21.05 -22.74
C PHE A 161 -30.29 20.77 -24.06
N ILE A 162 -28.95 20.82 -24.08
CA ILE A 162 -28.16 20.51 -25.27
C ILE A 162 -28.41 19.07 -25.73
N LYS A 163 -28.40 18.11 -24.81
CA LYS A 163 -28.67 16.71 -25.12
C LYS A 163 -30.04 16.57 -25.80
N ASN A 164 -31.10 17.11 -25.20
CA ASN A 164 -32.46 16.99 -25.75
C ASN A 164 -32.61 17.71 -27.10
N ASN A 165 -32.01 18.89 -27.25
CA ASN A 165 -32.09 19.66 -28.50
C ASN A 165 -31.32 18.96 -29.64
N VAL A 166 -30.12 18.45 -29.36
CA VAL A 166 -29.32 17.68 -30.32
C VAL A 166 -30.01 16.36 -30.68
N PHE A 167 -30.57 15.63 -29.72
CA PHE A 167 -31.33 14.40 -29.99
C PHE A 167 -32.57 14.65 -30.84
N ASN A 168 -33.34 15.70 -30.56
CA ASN A 168 -34.50 16.06 -31.37
C ASN A 168 -34.08 16.43 -32.80
N ARG A 169 -32.99 17.17 -32.97
CA ARG A 169 -32.47 17.55 -34.29
C ARG A 169 -31.93 16.36 -35.08
N LEU A 170 -31.24 15.43 -34.40
CA LEU A 170 -30.77 14.18 -34.99
C LEU A 170 -31.92 13.25 -35.35
N GLY A 171 -32.97 13.17 -34.52
CA GLY A 171 -34.18 12.43 -34.82
C GLY A 171 -34.85 12.93 -36.10
N LEU A 172 -34.98 14.25 -36.25
CA LEU A 172 -35.52 14.86 -37.47
C LEU A 172 -34.65 14.59 -38.71
N MET A 173 -33.32 14.60 -38.57
CA MET A 173 -32.40 14.26 -39.67
C MET A 173 -32.42 12.76 -40.02
N MET A 174 -32.64 11.89 -39.03
CA MET A 174 -32.77 10.45 -39.25
C MET A 174 -34.07 10.13 -39.98
N GLU A 175 -35.16 10.81 -39.66
CA GLU A 175 -36.43 10.72 -40.40
C GLU A 175 -36.31 11.20 -41.85
N GLN A 176 -35.43 12.18 -42.12
CA GLN A 176 -35.13 12.64 -43.49
C GLN A 176 -34.18 11.72 -44.26
N MET A 177 -33.45 10.82 -43.59
CA MET A 177 -32.54 9.85 -44.22
C MET A 177 -33.14 8.45 -44.37
N ASP A 178 -34.44 8.26 -44.13
CA ASP A 178 -35.15 7.03 -44.48
C ASP A 178 -35.33 6.94 -46.01
N VAL A 179 -34.23 6.62 -46.69
CA VAL A 179 -34.23 6.03 -48.04
C VAL A 179 -34.53 4.54 -47.84
N PRO A 180 -35.50 3.95 -48.57
CA PRO A 180 -35.82 2.54 -48.41
C PRO A 180 -34.61 1.69 -48.84
N VAL A 181 -33.96 1.05 -47.87
CA VAL A 181 -32.99 -0.03 -48.13
C VAL A 181 -33.70 -1.34 -47.82
N GLU A 182 -34.07 -2.06 -48.88
CA GLU A 182 -34.45 -3.47 -48.84
C GLU A 182 -33.39 -4.28 -48.09
N GLY A 183 -33.85 -5.15 -47.18
CA GLY A 183 -32.96 -6.07 -46.50
C GLY A 183 -33.71 -7.00 -45.56
N ASN A 184 -34.18 -8.11 -46.12
CA ASN A 184 -34.48 -9.38 -45.45
C ASN A 184 -33.75 -9.57 -44.09
N GLY A 185 -34.50 -9.98 -43.06
CA GLY A 185 -33.92 -10.77 -41.97
C GLY A 185 -34.04 -10.19 -40.55
N LYS A 186 -35.09 -10.63 -39.86
CA LYS A 186 -35.12 -11.08 -38.45
C LYS A 186 -34.74 -10.11 -37.31
N SER A 187 -35.74 -10.03 -36.42
CA SER A 187 -35.64 -10.26 -34.96
C SER A 187 -35.38 -9.07 -34.04
N GLY A 188 -36.31 -8.90 -33.10
CA GLY A 188 -35.98 -8.54 -31.71
C GLY A 188 -36.57 -7.23 -31.19
N LYS A 189 -37.67 -7.34 -30.42
CA LYS A 189 -38.08 -6.44 -29.30
C LYS A 189 -36.87 -6.06 -28.41
N PRO A 190 -36.89 -5.04 -27.51
CA PRO A 190 -38.04 -4.49 -26.73
C PRO A 190 -37.96 -2.99 -26.35
N GLY A 191 -38.90 -2.51 -25.50
CA GLY A 191 -38.64 -1.41 -24.55
C GLY A 191 -39.70 -0.29 -24.55
N GLN A 192 -40.78 -0.38 -23.76
CA GLN A 192 -40.87 0.04 -22.34
C GLN A 192 -41.15 1.55 -22.17
N GLN A 193 -42.36 1.88 -21.70
CA GLN A 193 -42.78 3.24 -21.33
C GLN A 193 -43.45 3.18 -19.94
N GLN A 194 -42.88 3.93 -19.01
CA GLN A 194 -43.51 4.48 -17.81
C GLN A 194 -43.39 6.02 -17.96
N PRO A 195 -44.27 6.86 -17.38
CA PRO A 195 -44.42 6.93 -15.93
C PRO A 195 -45.79 7.41 -15.42
N LYS A 196 -46.01 7.37 -14.10
CA LYS A 196 -46.86 8.33 -13.35
C LYS A 196 -46.68 8.16 -11.83
N ALA A 197 -46.37 9.26 -11.16
CA ALA A 197 -46.58 9.49 -9.71
C ALA A 197 -47.99 10.13 -9.52
N PRO A 198 -48.48 10.54 -8.32
CA PRO A 198 -47.84 10.65 -6.99
C PRO A 198 -48.74 10.32 -5.76
N SER A 199 -48.24 10.67 -4.55
CA SER A 199 -48.94 10.81 -3.24
C SER A 199 -48.99 9.57 -2.33
N GLU A 200 -48.39 9.64 -1.13
CA GLU A 200 -49.07 10.05 0.13
C GLU A 200 -48.27 9.59 1.38
N LYS A 201 -48.15 10.49 2.36
CA LYS A 201 -47.90 10.35 3.82
C LYS A 201 -47.30 9.04 4.38
N SER A 202 -46.25 9.17 5.21
CA SER A 202 -46.39 9.06 6.68
C SER A 202 -45.04 9.08 7.42
N SER A 203 -44.98 9.96 8.41
CA SER A 203 -44.31 9.89 9.71
C SER A 203 -43.31 8.77 9.97
N ILE A 204 -42.06 9.14 10.29
CA ILE A 204 -41.29 8.40 11.31
C ILE A 204 -40.82 9.39 12.38
N LEU A 205 -41.24 9.05 13.60
CA LEU A 205 -41.03 9.68 14.88
C LEU A 205 -39.54 9.77 15.27
N LEU A 206 -39.22 10.90 15.90
CA LEU A 206 -38.22 11.04 16.95
C LEU A 206 -38.43 9.98 18.05
N LEU A 207 -37.35 9.38 18.57
CA LEU A 207 -37.03 9.47 20.00
C LEU A 207 -35.58 9.00 20.31
N PRO A 208 -34.92 9.58 21.32
CA PRO A 208 -33.57 9.24 21.77
C PRO A 208 -33.59 8.33 23.03
N ALA A 209 -32.49 7.61 23.25
CA ALA A 209 -31.90 7.27 24.56
C ALA A 209 -30.51 6.65 24.34
#